data_AF-A0A8J2I6Q8-F1
#
_entry.id   AF-A0A8J2I6Q8-F1
#
_cell.length_a   1.000
_cell.length_b   1.000
_cell.length_c   1.000
_cell.angle_alpha   90.00
_cell.angle_beta   90.00
_cell.angle_gamma   90.00
#
_symmetry.space_group_name_H-M   'P 1'
#
loop_
_entity.id
_entity.type
_entity.pdbx_description
1 polymer ?
#
loop_
_entity_poly.entity_id
_entity_poly.type
_entity_poly.pdbx_seq_one_letter_code
_entity_poly.pdbx_strand_id
1 'polypeptide(L)'
;MIALFVLSLALLPLLSGAYQVDPPTTTSPDTIVDCTWWHVAVANDTCASISTDWYITEAQLTTYNPSLVDGCKLILGNSYCIEQNWGIPPTPSPTSSFVTSTSQTPTPTPTTLLEICEAEAAMKYTFTLAIAAVILDTSVASPLNVEARQQGSGAGPYAPGTYKTDNSLQGHTIYYPTKNTGSEKLPVLVWGNGACSTDGRSNSALLQNIASYGFLAIAEGGPNGGGSSNAQTMKQAIDWVTNNAGKGAYANVDASKIMAAGFSCGGVEAIDNIWDSRVDTIGVISSGLLSNTSAARDWRKPVLFVLGGSGDIAFQNGERDFKNLAAGVPSWKGNIPVGHGGTLGDADGGRFGKAILNWMLWTMKGNAQAASYFTSGYQADGYQVQTHDLNLLKPF
;
A
#
# COMPACT_ATOMS: atom_id res chain seq x y z
N MET A 1 32.99 49.40 24.05
CA MET A 1 31.73 48.64 23.92
C MET A 1 31.58 48.16 22.49
N ILE A 2 32.02 46.93 22.19
CA ILE A 2 31.54 46.17 21.01
C ILE A 2 31.49 44.71 21.49
N ALA A 3 30.28 44.18 21.63
CA ALA A 3 30.03 42.80 22.03
C ALA A 3 30.06 41.90 20.79
N LEU A 4 30.92 40.88 20.80
CA LEU A 4 30.88 39.79 19.83
C LEU A 4 29.81 38.77 20.24
N PHE A 5 28.77 38.63 19.43
CA PHE A 5 27.83 37.50 19.48
C PHE A 5 28.46 36.31 18.76
N VAL A 6 28.81 35.26 19.49
CA VAL A 6 29.19 33.97 18.93
C VAL A 6 27.93 33.15 18.79
N LEU A 7 27.46 32.95 17.55
CA LEU A 7 26.34 32.08 17.24
C LEU A 7 26.83 30.62 17.33
N SER A 8 26.45 29.91 18.40
CA SER A 8 26.71 28.48 18.53
C SER A 8 25.68 27.71 17.71
N LEU A 9 26.13 27.10 16.60
CA LEU A 9 25.34 26.13 15.84
C LEU A 9 25.43 24.79 16.58
N ALA A 10 24.44 24.49 17.41
CA ALA A 10 24.31 23.18 18.02
C ALA A 10 23.86 22.18 16.94
N LEU A 11 24.80 21.38 16.44
CA LEU A 11 24.50 20.20 15.64
C LEU A 11 23.99 19.12 16.60
N LEU A 12 22.67 19.00 16.75
CA LEU A 12 22.07 17.84 17.41
C LEU A 12 22.28 16.61 16.51
N PRO A 13 22.87 15.52 17.02
CA PRO A 13 22.95 14.29 16.25
C PRO A 13 21.52 13.75 16.10
N LEU A 14 21.04 13.66 14.85
CA LEU A 14 19.88 12.85 14.51
C LEU A 14 20.25 11.40 14.81
N LEU A 15 19.81 10.91 15.96
CA LEU A 15 19.69 9.48 16.22
C LEU A 15 18.57 8.96 15.31
N SER A 16 18.89 8.71 14.03
CA SER A 16 18.02 7.88 13.19
C SER A 16 18.23 6.44 13.66
N GLY A 17 17.35 5.96 14.54
CA GLY A 17 17.14 4.52 14.63
C GLY A 17 16.77 4.04 13.23
N ALA A 18 17.47 3.04 12.71
CA ALA A 18 17.13 2.48 11.41
C ALA A 18 15.77 1.79 11.54
N TYR A 19 14.73 2.41 10.99
CA TYR A 19 13.40 1.80 10.94
C TYR A 19 13.41 0.62 9.96
N GLN A 20 12.56 -0.38 10.20
CA GLN A 20 12.42 -1.54 9.31
C GLN A 20 12.03 -1.12 7.88
N VAL A 21 11.15 -0.12 7.76
CA VAL A 21 10.87 0.63 6.54
C VAL A 21 11.12 2.11 6.84
N ASP A 22 11.92 2.78 6.00
CA ASP A 22 12.23 4.20 6.19
C ASP A 22 10.95 5.06 6.13
N PRO A 23 10.73 5.98 7.09
CA PRO A 23 9.58 6.86 7.06
C PRO A 23 9.66 7.81 5.85
N PRO A 24 8.55 8.07 5.15
CA PRO A 24 8.54 9.00 4.01
C PRO A 24 8.98 10.43 4.36
N THR A 25 8.74 10.85 5.61
CA THR A 25 9.07 12.18 6.14
C THR A 25 9.58 12.06 7.59
N THR A 26 9.82 13.20 8.24
CA THR A 26 10.23 13.25 9.66
C THR A 26 9.25 12.47 10.55
N THR A 27 9.76 11.64 11.46
CA THR A 27 8.96 10.96 12.48
C THR A 27 9.52 11.22 13.89
N SER A 28 8.74 10.91 14.92
CA SER A 28 9.17 11.02 16.31
C SER A 28 10.24 9.96 16.64
N PRO A 29 11.30 10.30 17.39
CA PRO A 29 12.31 9.33 17.81
C PRO A 29 11.78 8.19 18.69
N ASP A 30 10.60 8.38 19.30
CA ASP A 30 9.95 7.36 20.13
C ASP A 30 9.02 6.41 19.35
N THR A 31 8.80 6.66 18.05
CA THR A 31 8.05 5.75 17.17
C THR A 31 8.76 4.39 17.14
N ILE A 32 7.97 3.30 17.15
CA ILE A 32 8.50 1.94 17.10
C ILE A 32 9.47 1.74 15.91
N VAL A 33 10.57 1.05 16.14
CA VAL A 33 11.62 0.84 15.13
C VAL A 33 11.23 -0.19 14.08
N ASP A 34 10.35 -1.13 14.41
CA ASP A 34 9.84 -2.17 13.53
C ASP A 34 8.59 -1.72 12.77
N CYS A 35 8.44 -0.41 12.54
CA CYS A 35 7.38 0.11 11.70
C CYS A 35 7.54 -0.35 10.25
N THR A 36 6.48 -0.88 9.67
CA THR A 36 6.45 -1.39 8.30
C THR A 36 5.50 -0.63 7.38
N TRP A 37 4.68 0.27 7.94
CA TRP A 37 3.87 1.18 7.16
C TRP A 37 3.61 2.51 7.85
N TRP A 38 3.61 3.58 7.07
CA TRP A 38 3.59 4.96 7.55
C TRP A 38 2.39 5.74 6.99
N HIS A 39 1.78 6.54 7.86
CA HIS A 39 0.81 7.59 7.51
C HIS A 39 1.49 8.96 7.63
N VAL A 40 1.45 9.77 6.57
CA VAL A 40 1.94 11.16 6.63
C VAL A 40 0.76 12.06 7.03
N ALA A 41 0.84 12.67 8.20
CA ALA A 41 -0.25 13.48 8.73
C ALA A 41 -0.56 14.67 7.81
N VAL A 42 -1.84 14.84 7.46
CA VAL A 42 -2.35 15.97 6.68
C VAL A 42 -3.25 16.88 7.53
N ALA A 43 -3.71 17.99 6.93
CA ALA A 43 -4.52 18.96 7.66
C ALA A 43 -5.84 18.33 8.07
N ASN A 44 -6.21 18.51 9.34
CA ASN A 44 -7.41 17.97 10.00
C ASN A 44 -7.36 16.48 10.37
N ASP A 45 -6.22 15.80 10.22
CA ASP A 45 -6.08 14.47 10.79
C ASP A 45 -6.24 14.50 12.32
N THR A 46 -6.86 13.45 12.83
CA THR A 46 -6.97 13.12 14.25
C THR A 46 -6.58 11.66 14.45
N CYS A 47 -6.25 11.24 15.67
CA CYS A 47 -5.97 9.82 15.92
C CYS A 47 -7.19 8.97 15.62
N ALA A 48 -8.39 9.49 15.92
CA ALA A 48 -9.65 8.83 15.57
C ALA A 48 -9.81 8.66 14.06
N SER A 49 -9.53 9.70 13.25
CA SER A 49 -9.63 9.59 11.79
C SER A 49 -8.57 8.64 11.24
N ILE A 50 -7.30 8.79 11.61
CA ILE A 50 -6.22 7.88 11.18
C ILE A 50 -6.53 6.44 11.58
N SER A 51 -6.99 6.22 12.81
CA SER A 51 -7.34 4.88 13.31
C SER A 51 -8.52 4.29 12.54
N THR A 52 -9.54 5.10 12.26
CA THR A 52 -10.72 4.70 11.47
C THR A 52 -10.32 4.37 10.04
N ASP A 53 -9.56 5.25 9.41
CA ASP A 53 -9.10 5.12 8.03
C ASP A 53 -8.29 3.82 7.89
N TRP A 54 -7.31 3.60 8.77
CA TRP A 54 -6.44 2.42 8.72
C TRP A 54 -7.00 1.19 9.45
N TYR A 55 -8.24 1.25 9.94
CA TYR A 55 -8.90 0.20 10.74
C TYR A 55 -8.05 -0.37 11.89
N ILE A 56 -7.22 0.46 12.49
CA ILE A 56 -6.51 0.16 13.73
C ILE A 56 -7.25 0.81 14.90
N THR A 57 -6.97 0.38 16.12
CA THR A 57 -7.47 1.08 17.31
C THR A 57 -6.58 2.28 17.63
N GLU A 58 -7.13 3.34 18.23
CA GLU A 58 -6.31 4.45 18.75
C GLU A 58 -5.26 3.96 19.77
N ALA A 59 -5.55 2.87 20.48
CA ALA A 59 -4.58 2.21 21.36
C ALA A 59 -3.40 1.61 20.58
N GLN A 60 -3.65 0.97 19.43
CA GLN A 60 -2.57 0.50 18.55
C GLN A 60 -1.79 1.68 17.97
N LEU A 61 -2.46 2.70 17.46
CA LEU A 61 -1.81 3.88 16.90
C LEU A 61 -0.90 4.57 17.91
N THR A 62 -1.34 4.73 19.16
CA THR A 62 -0.54 5.30 20.25
C THR A 62 0.53 4.34 20.78
N THR A 63 0.34 3.03 20.64
CA THR A 63 1.41 2.04 20.92
C THR A 63 2.53 2.13 19.89
N TYR A 64 2.19 2.29 18.61
CA TYR A 64 3.18 2.44 17.54
C TYR A 64 3.86 3.81 17.59
N ASN A 65 3.15 4.85 18.05
CA ASN A 65 3.64 6.23 18.15
C ASN A 65 3.40 6.79 19.56
N PRO A 66 4.30 6.51 20.53
CA PRO A 66 4.15 6.97 21.91
C PRO A 66 3.97 8.49 22.06
N SER A 67 4.51 9.28 21.12
CA SER A 67 4.31 10.73 21.02
C SER A 67 2.84 11.17 20.92
N LEU A 68 1.93 10.26 20.56
CA LEU A 68 0.49 10.53 20.44
C LEU A 68 -0.32 10.25 21.72
N VAL A 69 0.27 9.64 22.75
CA VAL A 69 -0.43 9.28 23.99
C VAL A 69 -1.03 10.51 24.68
N ASP A 70 -0.32 11.64 24.67
CA ASP A 70 -0.76 12.88 25.31
C ASP A 70 -1.64 13.74 24.39
N GLY A 71 -2.84 13.24 24.11
CA GLY A 71 -3.90 13.99 23.44
C GLY A 71 -3.78 14.07 21.92
N CYS A 72 -3.16 13.06 21.30
CA CYS A 72 -3.03 12.95 19.84
C CYS A 72 -2.49 14.20 19.14
N LYS A 73 -1.29 14.63 19.53
CA LYS A 73 -0.64 15.82 18.95
C LYS A 73 0.04 15.48 17.63
N LEU A 74 -0.75 15.41 16.56
CA LEU A 74 -0.25 15.22 15.21
C LEU A 74 0.45 16.50 14.71
N ILE A 75 1.64 16.33 14.14
CA ILE A 75 2.40 17.38 13.47
C ILE A 75 2.18 17.21 11.97
N LEU A 76 1.60 18.22 11.34
CA LEU A 76 1.35 18.24 9.90
C LEU A 76 2.63 17.94 9.12
N GLY A 77 2.57 16.96 8.22
CA GLY A 77 3.69 16.52 7.39
C GLY A 77 4.62 15.49 8.04
N ASN A 78 4.43 15.14 9.32
CA ASN A 78 5.21 14.08 9.95
C ASN A 78 4.65 12.69 9.63
N SER A 79 5.53 11.70 9.62
CA SER A 79 5.20 10.29 9.45
C SER A 79 4.88 9.64 10.80
N TYR A 80 3.75 8.94 10.85
CA TYR A 80 3.26 8.17 11.98
C TYR A 80 3.11 6.71 11.58
N CYS A 81 3.62 5.81 12.41
CA CYS A 81 3.55 4.38 12.17
C CYS A 81 2.12 3.86 12.31
N ILE A 82 1.64 3.11 11.33
CA ILE A 82 0.30 2.52 11.34
C ILE A 82 0.32 0.99 11.23
N GLU A 83 1.50 0.41 11.01
CA GLU A 83 1.70 -1.03 10.98
C GLU A 83 3.04 -1.39 11.63
N GLN A 84 2.98 -2.27 12.64
CA GLN A 84 4.15 -2.85 13.28
C GLN A 84 4.45 -4.22 12.67
N ASN A 85 5.73 -4.51 12.39
CA ASN A 85 6.23 -5.86 12.10
C ASN A 85 5.45 -6.60 11.00
N TRP A 86 5.12 -5.90 9.91
CA TRP A 86 4.31 -6.46 8.81
C TRP A 86 3.00 -7.02 9.35
N GLY A 87 2.37 -6.32 10.30
CA GLY A 87 1.17 -6.76 11.02
C GLY A 87 1.33 -8.03 11.88
N ILE A 88 2.45 -8.75 11.81
CA ILE A 88 2.63 -10.02 12.51
C ILE A 88 2.66 -9.73 14.01
N PRO A 89 1.68 -10.23 14.80
CA PRO A 89 1.67 -9.97 16.23
C PRO A 89 2.95 -10.53 16.85
N PRO A 90 3.61 -9.80 17.76
CA PRO A 90 4.78 -10.31 18.46
C PRO A 90 4.39 -11.62 19.15
N THR A 91 5.23 -12.64 19.03
CA THR A 91 4.98 -13.94 19.67
C THR A 91 4.80 -13.69 21.17
N PRO A 92 3.69 -14.08 21.82
CA PRO A 92 3.51 -13.83 23.24
C PRO A 92 4.65 -14.51 24.00
N SER A 93 5.48 -13.70 24.67
CA SER A 93 6.48 -14.23 25.58
C SER A 93 5.78 -15.06 26.65
N PRO A 94 6.27 -16.27 26.98
CA PRO A 94 5.69 -17.03 28.07
C PRO A 94 5.81 -16.21 29.36
N THR A 95 4.68 -15.85 29.94
CA THR A 95 4.59 -15.22 31.26
C THR A 95 5.19 -16.17 32.29
N SER A 96 6.45 -15.93 32.66
CA SER A 96 7.10 -16.67 33.75
C SER A 96 6.53 -16.18 35.07
N SER A 97 5.57 -16.93 35.61
CA SER A 97 5.13 -16.83 37.00
C SER A 97 6.28 -17.27 37.91
N PHE A 98 7.08 -16.32 38.40
CA PHE A 98 8.09 -16.62 39.42
C PHE A 98 7.40 -16.87 40.76
N VAL A 99 7.49 -18.12 41.23
CA VAL A 99 7.15 -18.51 42.60
C VAL A 99 8.33 -18.16 43.50
N THR A 100 8.10 -17.29 44.48
CA THR A 100 9.11 -16.86 45.46
C THR A 100 9.53 -18.03 46.34
N SER A 101 10.78 -18.50 46.20
CA SER A 101 11.41 -19.42 47.14
C SER A 101 12.60 -18.72 47.81
N THR A 102 12.54 -18.64 49.13
CA THR A 102 13.56 -18.10 50.02
C THR A 102 14.77 -19.04 50.07
N SER A 103 15.94 -18.57 49.66
CA SER A 103 17.21 -19.27 49.89
C SER A 103 18.25 -18.35 50.52
N GLN A 104 18.86 -18.88 51.58
CA GLN A 104 19.80 -18.22 52.47
C GLN A 104 21.17 -18.04 51.81
N THR A 105 21.80 -16.93 52.16
CA THR A 105 23.16 -16.50 51.80
C THR A 105 24.24 -17.42 52.38
N PRO A 106 25.29 -17.73 51.60
CA PRO A 106 26.62 -17.76 52.17
C PRO A 106 27.57 -16.78 51.48
N THR A 107 28.40 -16.20 52.33
CA THR A 107 29.43 -15.17 52.18
C THR A 107 30.45 -15.40 51.06
N PRO A 108 30.87 -14.36 50.31
CA PRO A 108 31.96 -14.47 49.34
C PRO A 108 33.35 -14.32 49.97
N THR A 109 34.30 -15.16 49.55
CA THR A 109 35.75 -15.04 49.76
C THR A 109 36.37 -14.39 48.50
N PRO A 110 37.34 -13.47 48.61
CA PRO A 110 37.76 -12.63 47.49
C PRO A 110 38.88 -13.30 46.68
N THR A 111 38.81 -13.21 45.35
CA THR A 111 39.97 -13.45 44.47
C THR A 111 39.91 -12.52 43.26
N THR A 112 40.67 -11.43 43.39
CA THR A 112 41.44 -10.67 42.37
C THR A 112 40.83 -10.35 40.99
N LEU A 113 40.50 -9.06 40.85
CA LEU A 113 40.86 -8.12 39.77
C LEU A 113 42.01 -8.57 38.84
N LEU A 114 42.09 -8.21 37.56
CA LEU A 114 41.22 -7.57 36.59
C LEU A 114 42.08 -7.52 35.32
N GLU A 115 41.61 -8.06 34.19
CA GLU A 115 42.05 -7.61 32.87
C GLU A 115 41.36 -6.29 32.57
N ILE A 116 42.12 -5.23 32.26
CA ILE A 116 41.75 -4.23 31.25
C ILE A 116 42.96 -3.38 30.86
N CYS A 117 43.17 -3.18 29.56
CA CYS A 117 43.50 -1.87 29.01
C CYS A 117 43.21 -1.78 27.50
N GLU A 118 42.81 -0.57 27.11
CA GLU A 118 42.12 -0.18 25.88
C GLU A 118 43.04 0.23 24.71
N ALA A 119 42.44 0.19 23.51
CA ALA A 119 42.33 1.21 22.45
C ALA A 119 43.52 1.96 21.78
N GLU A 120 43.22 2.22 20.50
CA GLU A 120 43.60 3.33 19.59
C GLU A 120 44.80 3.18 18.63
N ALA A 121 44.51 3.34 17.32
CA ALA A 121 45.16 4.36 16.47
C ALA A 121 44.40 4.60 15.14
N ALA A 122 43.85 5.83 15.02
CA ALA A 122 43.92 6.82 13.92
C ALA A 122 43.93 6.36 12.43
N MET A 123 42.93 6.72 11.61
CA MET A 123 42.74 8.01 10.88
C MET A 123 43.77 8.29 9.76
N LYS A 124 43.30 8.34 8.50
CA LYS A 124 43.65 9.37 7.50
C LYS A 124 42.78 9.30 6.23
N TYR A 125 42.07 10.39 5.99
CA TYR A 125 41.34 10.78 4.78
C TYR A 125 42.28 11.42 3.75
N THR A 126 41.97 11.27 2.46
CA THR A 126 42.32 12.25 1.42
C THR A 126 41.15 12.41 0.45
N PHE A 127 40.50 13.58 0.53
CA PHE A 127 39.55 14.14 -0.43
C PHE A 127 40.34 15.00 -1.43
N THR A 128 40.10 14.82 -2.73
CA THR A 128 40.56 15.74 -3.78
C THR A 128 39.38 16.54 -4.33
N LEU A 129 39.50 17.87 -4.25
CA LEU A 129 38.62 18.87 -4.84
C LEU A 129 38.82 18.94 -6.35
N ALA A 130 37.71 18.97 -7.11
CA ALA A 130 37.68 19.50 -8.47
C ALA A 130 36.59 20.58 -8.54
N ILE A 131 37.04 21.82 -8.70
CA ILE A 131 36.23 23.02 -8.95
C ILE A 131 36.08 23.14 -10.47
N ALA A 132 34.86 23.23 -10.98
CA ALA A 132 34.60 23.65 -12.36
C ALA A 132 33.38 24.58 -12.45
N ALA A 133 33.67 25.77 -12.97
CA ALA A 133 32.90 26.97 -13.29
C ALA A 133 31.37 26.86 -13.47
N VAL A 134 30.67 27.80 -12.82
CA VAL A 134 29.30 28.23 -13.14
C VAL A 134 29.36 29.25 -14.27
N ILE A 135 28.70 28.96 -15.40
CA ILE A 135 28.35 29.95 -16.43
C ILE A 135 26.87 30.24 -16.27
N LEU A 136 26.52 31.51 -16.02
CA LEU A 136 25.14 32.01 -16.02
C LEU A 136 24.72 32.24 -17.46
N ASP A 137 23.79 31.43 -17.97
CA ASP A 137 23.07 31.72 -19.21
C ASP A 137 21.64 32.13 -18.85
N THR A 138 21.30 33.39 -19.09
CA THR A 138 19.99 33.95 -18.77
C THR A 138 19.06 33.79 -19.98
N SER A 139 18.35 32.67 -20.06
CA SER A 139 17.22 32.52 -20.97
C SER A 139 15.93 32.95 -20.27
N VAL A 140 15.39 34.11 -20.68
CA VAL A 140 14.03 34.53 -20.32
C VAL A 140 13.01 33.61 -20.96
N ALA A 141 12.13 33.02 -20.15
CA ALA A 141 10.89 32.43 -20.63
C ALA A 141 9.76 32.70 -19.63
N SER A 142 8.66 33.23 -20.14
CA SER A 142 7.35 33.26 -19.48
C SER A 142 6.27 33.00 -20.55
N PRO A 143 5.08 32.50 -20.21
CA PRO A 143 4.74 31.47 -19.22
C PRO A 143 3.81 30.39 -19.83
N LEU A 144 3.81 29.17 -19.26
CA LEU A 144 2.70 28.20 -19.20
C LEU A 144 3.30 26.92 -18.60
N ASN A 145 3.09 26.69 -17.31
CA ASN A 145 3.51 25.43 -16.70
C ASN A 145 2.47 24.37 -17.07
N VAL A 146 2.68 23.71 -18.20
CA VAL A 146 2.12 22.39 -18.48
C VAL A 146 2.66 21.47 -17.39
N GLU A 147 1.77 20.83 -16.64
CA GLU A 147 2.10 19.94 -15.52
C GLU A 147 3.21 18.96 -15.92
N ALA A 148 4.26 18.90 -15.11
CA ALA A 148 5.40 18.03 -15.33
C ALA A 148 4.95 16.57 -15.48
N ARG A 149 5.23 15.95 -16.64
CA ARG A 149 5.13 14.50 -16.84
C ARG A 149 5.93 13.79 -15.74
N GLN A 150 5.25 13.09 -14.83
CA GLN A 150 5.90 12.19 -13.89
C GLN A 150 6.42 10.95 -14.62
N GLN A 151 7.62 10.48 -14.26
CA GLN A 151 8.28 9.37 -14.94
C GLN A 151 7.48 8.08 -14.76
N GLY A 152 6.98 7.54 -15.87
CA GLY A 152 6.14 6.34 -15.87
C GLY A 152 6.90 5.06 -15.47
N SER A 153 6.20 4.04 -14.97
CA SER A 153 6.74 2.72 -14.60
C SER A 153 5.95 1.55 -15.21
N GLY A 154 6.32 0.30 -14.89
CA GLY A 154 5.64 -0.90 -15.35
C GLY A 154 6.43 -1.73 -16.36
N ALA A 155 6.12 -3.02 -16.41
CA ALA A 155 6.87 -4.02 -17.20
C ALA A 155 6.10 -4.58 -18.41
N GLY A 156 4.91 -4.05 -18.70
CA GLY A 156 4.04 -4.57 -19.75
C GLY A 156 4.44 -4.16 -21.17
N PRO A 157 3.81 -4.77 -22.20
CA PRO A 157 4.11 -4.49 -23.61
C PRO A 157 3.86 -3.04 -24.07
N TYR A 158 3.06 -2.31 -23.30
CA TYR A 158 2.73 -0.90 -23.52
C TYR A 158 3.39 0.03 -22.50
N ALA A 159 4.42 -0.46 -21.80
CA ALA A 159 5.20 0.33 -20.86
C ALA A 159 5.85 1.57 -21.50
N PRO A 160 6.07 2.63 -20.71
CA PRO A 160 5.60 2.75 -19.32
C PRO A 160 4.08 3.03 -19.24
N GLY A 161 3.45 2.62 -18.15
CA GLY A 161 2.19 3.21 -17.71
C GLY A 161 2.44 4.59 -17.09
N THR A 162 1.42 5.44 -17.10
CA THR A 162 1.44 6.73 -16.41
C THR A 162 0.03 7.09 -15.97
N TYR A 163 -0.19 8.30 -15.43
CA TYR A 163 -1.50 8.75 -15.02
C TYR A 163 -1.82 10.19 -15.46
N LYS A 164 -3.10 10.52 -15.44
CA LYS A 164 -3.66 11.86 -15.69
C LYS A 164 -4.94 12.09 -14.90
N THR A 165 -5.41 13.32 -14.89
CA THR A 165 -6.77 13.70 -14.49
C THR A 165 -7.63 14.00 -15.73
N ASP A 166 -8.94 14.01 -15.57
CA ASP A 166 -9.89 14.42 -16.61
C ASP A 166 -11.04 15.23 -16.00
N ASN A 167 -11.41 16.36 -16.60
CA ASN A 167 -12.48 17.21 -16.08
C ASN A 167 -13.85 16.54 -16.06
N SER A 168 -14.06 15.52 -16.89
CA SER A 168 -15.29 14.73 -16.92
C SER A 168 -15.35 13.66 -15.81
N LEU A 169 -14.23 13.39 -15.14
CA LEU A 169 -14.11 12.51 -13.98
C LEU A 169 -13.31 13.18 -12.88
N GLN A 170 -13.94 14.13 -12.20
CA GLN A 170 -13.32 14.84 -11.08
C GLN A 170 -13.09 13.89 -9.90
N GLY A 171 -12.06 14.18 -9.10
CA GLY A 171 -11.76 13.42 -7.89
C GLY A 171 -11.29 11.98 -8.15
N HIS A 172 -10.72 11.70 -9.32
CA HIS A 172 -10.12 10.40 -9.64
C HIS A 172 -8.80 10.57 -10.40
N THR A 173 -7.98 9.52 -10.36
CA THR A 173 -6.71 9.43 -11.09
C THR A 173 -6.79 8.31 -12.11
N ILE A 174 -6.61 8.65 -13.39
CA ILE A 174 -6.71 7.71 -14.51
C ILE A 174 -5.32 7.28 -14.94
N TYR A 175 -5.01 6.00 -14.75
CA TYR A 175 -3.80 5.33 -15.18
C TYR A 175 -3.99 4.69 -16.55
N TYR A 176 -3.04 4.93 -17.46
CA TYR A 176 -3.13 4.54 -18.86
C TYR A 176 -1.74 4.23 -19.48
N PRO A 177 -1.68 3.38 -20.52
CA PRO A 177 -0.43 3.10 -21.23
C PRO A 177 0.05 4.32 -22.02
N THR A 178 1.35 4.62 -21.97
CA THR A 178 1.92 5.72 -22.79
C THR A 178 2.13 5.33 -24.24
N LYS A 179 2.41 4.05 -24.49
CA LYS A 179 2.58 3.52 -25.84
C LYS A 179 1.22 3.34 -26.50
N ASN A 180 1.13 3.68 -27.79
CA ASN A 180 -0.08 3.48 -28.58
C ASN A 180 -0.50 2.00 -28.58
N THR A 181 -1.74 1.74 -28.18
CA THR A 181 -2.33 0.38 -28.12
C THR A 181 -3.03 -0.02 -29.42
N GLY A 182 -3.03 0.84 -30.43
CA GLY A 182 -3.69 0.58 -31.71
C GLY A 182 -5.21 0.47 -31.53
N SER A 183 -5.78 -0.67 -31.89
CA SER A 183 -7.20 -1.00 -31.68
C SER A 183 -7.44 -1.94 -30.49
N GLU A 184 -6.40 -2.23 -29.70
CA GLU A 184 -6.50 -3.09 -28.52
C GLU A 184 -7.52 -2.50 -27.54
N LYS A 185 -8.47 -3.33 -27.12
CA LYS A 185 -9.44 -2.97 -26.09
C LYS A 185 -8.79 -2.97 -24.72
N LEU A 186 -9.13 -1.97 -23.90
CA LEU A 186 -8.59 -1.75 -22.56
C LEU A 186 -9.69 -2.04 -21.54
N PRO A 187 -9.74 -3.25 -20.96
CA PRO A 187 -10.58 -3.54 -19.80
C PRO A 187 -10.21 -2.62 -18.64
N VAL A 188 -11.12 -2.51 -17.68
CA VAL A 188 -11.00 -1.51 -16.63
C VAL A 188 -10.78 -2.14 -15.25
N LEU A 189 -9.79 -1.62 -14.53
CA LEU A 189 -9.71 -1.73 -13.08
C LEU A 189 -10.24 -0.44 -12.45
N VAL A 190 -11.21 -0.53 -11.56
CA VAL A 190 -11.51 0.53 -10.60
C VAL A 190 -10.90 0.14 -9.26
N TRP A 191 -10.06 1.03 -8.73
CA TRP A 191 -9.22 0.76 -7.57
C TRP A 191 -9.60 1.63 -6.37
N GLY A 192 -9.90 0.97 -5.25
CA GLY A 192 -10.07 1.61 -3.96
C GLY A 192 -8.79 1.62 -3.15
N ASN A 193 -8.48 2.76 -2.54
CA ASN A 193 -7.25 2.94 -1.80
C ASN A 193 -7.37 2.43 -0.35
N GLY A 194 -6.23 2.14 0.27
CA GLY A 194 -6.18 1.97 1.72
C GLY A 194 -6.57 3.26 2.44
N ALA A 195 -6.93 3.17 3.71
CA ALA A 195 -7.32 4.33 4.52
C ALA A 195 -8.59 5.06 4.07
N CYS A 196 -9.36 4.48 3.14
CA CYS A 196 -10.37 5.19 2.37
C CYS A 196 -9.78 6.48 1.76
N SER A 197 -8.50 6.46 1.37
CA SER A 197 -7.80 7.68 1.00
C SER A 197 -8.24 8.17 -0.38
N THR A 198 -8.39 9.48 -0.54
CA THR A 198 -8.53 10.11 -1.86
C THR A 198 -7.19 10.56 -2.47
N ASP A 199 -6.05 10.01 -2.02
CA ASP A 199 -4.81 10.10 -2.78
C ASP A 199 -4.77 9.00 -3.85
N GLY A 200 -5.15 9.37 -5.06
CA GLY A 200 -5.15 8.48 -6.22
C GLY A 200 -3.75 8.04 -6.66
N ARG A 201 -2.67 8.46 -5.98
CA ARG A 201 -1.29 7.98 -6.18
C ARG A 201 -0.78 7.03 -5.11
N SER A 202 -1.57 6.74 -4.08
CA SER A 202 -1.17 5.85 -2.97
C SER A 202 -0.69 4.46 -3.43
N ASN A 203 -1.20 3.95 -4.56
CA ASN A 203 -0.82 2.67 -5.15
C ASN A 203 -0.25 2.82 -6.58
N SER A 204 0.43 3.94 -6.86
CA SER A 204 0.83 4.31 -8.21
C SER A 204 1.70 3.26 -8.92
N ALA A 205 2.61 2.59 -8.21
CA ALA A 205 3.47 1.55 -8.80
C ALA A 205 2.65 0.39 -9.40
N LEU A 206 1.68 -0.12 -8.64
CA LEU A 206 0.74 -1.15 -9.10
C LEU A 206 -0.06 -0.67 -10.32
N LEU A 207 -0.67 0.51 -10.22
CA LEU A 207 -1.63 0.98 -11.22
C LEU A 207 -0.95 1.36 -12.54
N GLN A 208 0.27 1.91 -12.49
CA GLN A 208 1.09 2.12 -13.68
C GLN A 208 1.51 0.79 -14.31
N ASN A 209 1.87 -0.21 -13.50
CA ASN A 209 2.18 -1.53 -14.02
C ASN A 209 0.96 -2.15 -14.72
N ILE A 210 -0.22 -2.14 -14.09
CA ILE A 210 -1.46 -2.62 -14.72
C ILE A 210 -1.73 -1.89 -16.03
N ALA A 211 -1.62 -0.56 -16.05
CA ALA A 211 -1.81 0.23 -17.26
C ALA A 211 -0.84 -0.17 -18.39
N SER A 212 0.42 -0.49 -18.05
CA SER A 212 1.44 -0.94 -19.02
C SER A 212 1.09 -2.27 -19.72
N TYR A 213 0.15 -3.07 -19.17
CA TYR A 213 -0.36 -4.31 -19.79
C TYR A 213 -1.60 -4.10 -20.68
N GLY A 214 -1.98 -2.85 -20.92
CA GLY A 214 -3.10 -2.50 -21.79
C GLY A 214 -4.43 -2.63 -21.05
N PHE A 215 -4.48 -2.02 -19.86
CA PHE A 215 -5.69 -1.77 -19.09
C PHE A 215 -5.84 -0.27 -18.86
N LEU A 216 -7.07 0.17 -18.61
CA LEU A 216 -7.31 1.46 -17.97
C LEU A 216 -7.50 1.19 -16.47
N ALA A 217 -6.73 1.83 -15.61
CA ALA A 217 -6.96 1.75 -14.17
C ALA A 217 -7.42 3.11 -13.64
N ILE A 218 -8.44 3.14 -12.80
CA ILE A 218 -8.99 4.37 -12.22
C ILE A 218 -8.93 4.24 -10.71
N ALA A 219 -8.05 4.99 -10.07
CA ALA A 219 -8.03 5.10 -8.62
C ALA A 219 -9.02 6.17 -8.16
N GLU A 220 -9.65 5.90 -7.04
CA GLU A 220 -10.37 6.94 -6.30
C GLU A 220 -9.41 8.05 -5.87
N GLY A 221 -9.91 9.28 -5.90
CA GLY A 221 -9.14 10.43 -5.50
C GLY A 221 -8.27 11.03 -6.60
N GLY A 222 -8.04 12.35 -6.49
CA GLY A 222 -7.09 13.04 -7.35
C GLY A 222 -5.64 12.75 -6.96
N PRO A 223 -4.66 13.11 -7.81
CA PRO A 223 -3.25 13.00 -7.45
C PRO A 223 -2.92 13.87 -6.22
N ASN A 224 -2.41 13.27 -5.14
CA ASN A 224 -2.23 13.96 -3.84
C ASN A 224 -3.54 14.49 -3.24
N GLY A 225 -4.67 13.89 -3.58
CA GLY A 225 -5.94 14.27 -2.97
C GLY A 225 -5.93 14.00 -1.47
N GLY A 226 -6.66 14.83 -0.73
CA GLY A 226 -6.91 14.64 0.69
C GLY A 226 -8.40 14.45 0.94
N GLY A 227 -8.73 13.63 1.93
CA GLY A 227 -10.11 13.28 2.30
C GLY A 227 -10.39 11.79 2.20
N SER A 228 -11.68 11.45 2.33
CA SER A 228 -12.16 10.07 2.46
C SER A 228 -13.01 9.64 1.25
N SER A 229 -12.76 8.43 0.75
CA SER A 229 -13.54 7.70 -0.26
C SER A 229 -14.64 6.86 0.38
N ASN A 230 -15.48 6.28 -0.46
CA ASN A 230 -16.46 5.26 -0.09
C ASN A 230 -16.94 4.55 -1.36
N ALA A 231 -17.80 3.53 -1.20
CA ALA A 231 -18.35 2.77 -2.32
C ALA A 231 -18.99 3.62 -3.44
N GLN A 232 -19.54 4.80 -3.13
CA GLN A 232 -20.12 5.69 -4.13
C GLN A 232 -19.04 6.42 -4.94
N THR A 233 -17.87 6.71 -4.37
CA THR A 233 -16.73 7.26 -5.12
C THR A 233 -16.28 6.24 -6.17
N MET A 234 -16.05 4.99 -5.79
CA MET A 234 -15.77 3.89 -6.72
C MET A 234 -16.86 3.73 -7.78
N LYS A 235 -18.13 3.85 -7.39
CA LYS A 235 -19.26 3.79 -8.31
C LYS A 235 -19.27 4.92 -9.36
N GLN A 236 -18.79 6.12 -9.02
CA GLN A 236 -18.67 7.22 -9.98
C GLN A 236 -17.70 6.87 -11.11
N ALA A 237 -16.59 6.19 -10.81
CA ALA A 237 -15.68 5.70 -11.84
C ALA A 237 -16.35 4.66 -12.76
N ILE A 238 -17.12 3.72 -12.20
CA ILE A 238 -17.89 2.73 -12.98
C ILE A 238 -18.91 3.41 -13.90
N ASP A 239 -19.65 4.40 -13.37
CA ASP A 239 -20.61 5.20 -14.12
C ASP A 239 -19.93 5.97 -15.27
N TRP A 240 -18.79 6.58 -14.98
CA TRP A 240 -18.03 7.33 -15.98
C TRP A 240 -17.48 6.43 -17.08
N VAL A 241 -16.92 5.27 -16.74
CA VAL A 241 -16.43 4.27 -17.72
C VAL A 241 -17.56 3.87 -18.66
N THR A 242 -18.73 3.55 -18.10
CA THR A 242 -19.92 3.17 -18.88
C THR A 242 -20.32 4.26 -19.87
N ASN A 243 -20.22 5.53 -19.45
CA ASN A 243 -20.65 6.67 -20.25
C ASN A 243 -19.61 7.14 -21.29
N ASN A 244 -18.32 6.87 -21.08
CA ASN A 244 -17.24 7.44 -21.89
C ASN A 244 -16.48 6.41 -22.73
N ALA A 245 -16.54 5.13 -22.38
CA ALA A 245 -15.91 4.07 -23.16
C ALA A 245 -16.40 4.07 -24.61
N GLY A 246 -15.48 3.83 -25.54
CA GLY A 246 -15.77 3.84 -26.98
C GLY A 246 -15.85 5.23 -27.61
N LYS A 247 -15.55 6.32 -26.87
CA LYS A 247 -15.67 7.70 -27.36
C LYS A 247 -14.35 8.47 -27.26
N GLY A 248 -14.02 9.25 -28.29
CA GLY A 248 -12.90 10.20 -28.27
C GLY A 248 -11.58 9.59 -27.76
N ALA A 249 -10.99 10.21 -26.73
CA ALA A 249 -9.76 9.74 -26.10
C ALA A 249 -9.88 8.35 -25.42
N TYR A 250 -11.11 7.86 -25.24
CA TYR A 250 -11.45 6.59 -24.59
C TYR A 250 -12.04 5.57 -25.58
N ALA A 251 -11.79 5.73 -26.89
CA ALA A 251 -12.29 4.84 -27.95
C ALA A 251 -11.92 3.36 -27.76
N ASN A 252 -10.77 3.11 -27.13
CA ASN A 252 -10.27 1.77 -26.86
C ASN A 252 -10.71 1.22 -25.50
N VAL A 253 -11.30 2.01 -24.62
CA VAL A 253 -11.77 1.53 -23.31
C VAL A 253 -12.93 0.56 -23.52
N ASP A 254 -12.91 -0.53 -22.76
CA ASP A 254 -13.90 -1.59 -22.81
C ASP A 254 -14.70 -1.64 -21.50
N ALA A 255 -15.87 -1.02 -21.52
CA ALA A 255 -16.79 -1.00 -20.38
C ALA A 255 -17.54 -2.33 -20.18
N SER A 256 -17.37 -3.32 -21.06
CA SER A 256 -17.96 -4.66 -20.86
C SER A 256 -17.14 -5.55 -19.94
N LYS A 257 -15.97 -5.08 -19.48
CA LYS A 257 -15.04 -5.82 -18.64
C LYS A 257 -14.50 -4.92 -17.52
N ILE A 258 -15.13 -4.98 -16.36
CA ILE A 258 -14.78 -4.13 -15.21
C ILE A 258 -14.49 -5.00 -13.99
N MET A 259 -13.31 -4.80 -13.38
CA MET A 259 -12.99 -5.28 -12.04
C MET A 259 -13.04 -4.12 -11.08
N ALA A 260 -13.76 -4.28 -9.97
CA ALA A 260 -13.63 -3.42 -8.81
C ALA A 260 -12.72 -4.11 -7.80
N ALA A 261 -11.63 -3.48 -7.39
CA ALA A 261 -10.75 -4.06 -6.39
C ALA A 261 -10.18 -2.98 -5.49
N GLY A 262 -9.67 -3.36 -4.33
CA GLY A 262 -9.00 -2.40 -3.49
C GLY A 262 -8.31 -3.03 -2.31
N PHE A 263 -7.49 -2.21 -1.68
CA PHE A 263 -6.70 -2.55 -0.51
C PHE A 263 -7.39 -2.03 0.75
N SER A 264 -7.48 -2.85 1.81
CA SER A 264 -8.01 -2.43 3.11
C SER A 264 -9.42 -1.83 2.98
N CYS A 265 -9.64 -0.54 3.29
CA CYS A 265 -10.91 0.16 3.07
C CYS A 265 -11.39 0.04 1.63
N GLY A 266 -10.51 0.27 0.68
CA GLY A 266 -10.81 0.14 -0.75
C GLY A 266 -11.31 -1.24 -1.14
N GLY A 267 -10.89 -2.28 -0.42
CA GLY A 267 -11.42 -3.64 -0.62
C GLY A 267 -12.88 -3.76 -0.15
N VAL A 268 -13.26 -3.05 0.92
CA VAL A 268 -14.65 -2.98 1.41
C VAL A 268 -15.52 -2.20 0.40
N GLU A 269 -15.01 -1.10 -0.12
CA GLU A 269 -15.69 -0.28 -1.14
C GLU A 269 -15.87 -1.09 -2.45
N ALA A 270 -14.89 -1.90 -2.82
CA ALA A 270 -14.98 -2.83 -3.94
C ALA A 270 -16.03 -3.92 -3.71
N ILE A 271 -16.09 -4.47 -2.49
CA ILE A 271 -17.11 -5.45 -2.09
C ILE A 271 -18.52 -4.85 -2.22
N ASP A 272 -18.74 -3.62 -1.77
CA ASP A 272 -20.05 -2.96 -1.89
C ASP A 272 -20.50 -2.80 -3.35
N ASN A 273 -19.55 -2.66 -4.27
CA ASN A 273 -19.80 -2.59 -5.70
C ASN A 273 -19.98 -3.95 -6.38
N ILE A 274 -19.89 -5.08 -5.65
CA ILE A 274 -20.13 -6.41 -6.22
C ILE A 274 -21.55 -6.57 -6.79
N TRP A 275 -22.52 -5.78 -6.30
CA TRP A 275 -23.91 -5.83 -6.72
C TRP A 275 -24.19 -5.04 -8.01
N ASP A 276 -23.25 -4.19 -8.45
CA ASP A 276 -23.41 -3.43 -9.69
C ASP A 276 -23.29 -4.38 -10.89
N SER A 277 -24.32 -4.48 -11.73
CA SER A 277 -24.38 -5.47 -12.82
C SER A 277 -23.26 -5.32 -13.87
N ARG A 278 -22.55 -4.19 -13.87
CA ARG A 278 -21.44 -3.90 -14.80
C ARG A 278 -20.08 -4.35 -14.28
N VAL A 279 -19.97 -4.72 -13.00
CA VAL A 279 -18.73 -5.28 -12.42
C VAL A 279 -18.72 -6.78 -12.67
N ASP A 280 -17.67 -7.32 -13.28
CA ASP A 280 -17.58 -8.74 -13.62
C ASP A 280 -16.92 -9.57 -12.52
N THR A 281 -15.97 -8.97 -11.79
CA THR A 281 -15.21 -9.63 -10.73
C THR A 281 -14.76 -8.61 -9.69
N ILE A 282 -14.54 -9.06 -8.46
CA ILE A 282 -13.98 -8.22 -7.39
C ILE A 282 -12.65 -8.74 -6.86
N GLY A 283 -11.77 -7.81 -6.47
CA GLY A 283 -10.52 -8.11 -5.78
C GLY A 283 -10.51 -7.59 -4.35
N VAL A 284 -10.36 -8.49 -3.40
CA VAL A 284 -10.31 -8.21 -1.95
C VAL A 284 -8.86 -8.35 -1.48
N ILE A 285 -8.16 -7.23 -1.38
CA ILE A 285 -6.71 -7.20 -1.12
C ILE A 285 -6.48 -6.73 0.32
N SER A 286 -5.91 -7.61 1.18
CA SER A 286 -5.81 -7.40 2.64
C SER A 286 -7.07 -6.74 3.21
N SER A 287 -8.23 -7.35 2.95
CA SER A 287 -9.54 -6.75 3.23
C SER A 287 -10.61 -7.84 3.46
N GLY A 288 -11.83 -7.39 3.72
CA GLY A 288 -13.05 -8.20 3.86
C GLY A 288 -14.18 -7.38 4.47
N LEU A 289 -15.39 -7.93 4.47
CA LEU A 289 -16.60 -7.35 5.07
C LEU A 289 -16.35 -6.94 6.52
N LEU A 290 -16.60 -5.67 6.84
CA LEU A 290 -16.53 -5.17 8.22
C LEU A 290 -17.88 -5.26 8.93
N SER A 291 -18.95 -5.20 8.15
CA SER A 291 -20.33 -5.33 8.60
C SER A 291 -21.08 -6.30 7.69
N ASN A 292 -22.27 -6.76 8.09
CA ASN A 292 -23.05 -7.76 7.36
C ASN A 292 -22.19 -8.95 6.90
N THR A 293 -21.45 -9.55 7.84
CA THR A 293 -20.41 -10.57 7.58
C THR A 293 -20.92 -11.87 6.93
N SER A 294 -22.24 -12.01 6.77
CA SER A 294 -22.89 -13.07 5.99
C SER A 294 -23.04 -12.79 4.51
N ALA A 295 -22.87 -11.54 4.05
CA ALA A 295 -23.17 -11.13 2.66
C ALA A 295 -22.37 -11.91 1.60
N ALA A 296 -21.17 -12.38 1.94
CA ALA A 296 -20.36 -13.21 1.04
C ALA A 296 -21.07 -14.49 0.54
N ARG A 297 -22.06 -14.98 1.30
CA ARG A 297 -22.91 -16.14 0.90
C ARG A 297 -23.78 -15.83 -0.31
N ASP A 298 -24.06 -14.57 -0.57
CA ASP A 298 -24.95 -14.12 -1.64
C ASP A 298 -24.19 -13.62 -2.87
N TRP A 299 -22.85 -13.58 -2.80
CA TRP A 299 -22.02 -13.25 -3.95
C TRP A 299 -22.14 -14.32 -5.04
N ARG A 300 -22.16 -13.89 -6.30
CA ARG A 300 -22.32 -14.76 -7.49
C ARG A 300 -21.26 -14.52 -8.55
N LYS A 301 -20.33 -13.59 -8.30
CA LYS A 301 -19.28 -13.18 -9.23
C LYS A 301 -17.94 -13.76 -8.81
N PRO A 302 -17.00 -14.02 -9.73
CA PRO A 302 -15.67 -14.47 -9.38
C PRO A 302 -14.95 -13.50 -8.43
N VAL A 303 -14.23 -14.04 -7.45
CA VAL A 303 -13.56 -13.23 -6.41
C VAL A 303 -12.10 -13.63 -6.26
N LEU A 304 -11.22 -12.63 -6.30
CA LEU A 304 -9.82 -12.76 -5.94
C LEU A 304 -9.59 -12.27 -4.51
N PHE A 305 -9.04 -13.12 -3.64
CA PHE A 305 -8.54 -12.71 -2.33
C PHE A 305 -7.01 -12.78 -2.32
N VAL A 306 -6.37 -11.71 -1.85
CA VAL A 306 -4.92 -11.67 -1.64
C VAL A 306 -4.67 -11.14 -0.23
N LEU A 307 -4.19 -11.99 0.67
CA LEU A 307 -4.12 -11.70 2.10
C LEU A 307 -2.69 -11.75 2.64
N GLY A 308 -2.44 -10.92 3.66
CA GLY A 308 -1.13 -10.71 4.27
C GLY A 308 -0.76 -11.64 5.42
N GLY A 309 -1.42 -12.79 5.56
CA GLY A 309 -1.18 -13.74 6.65
C GLY A 309 -1.86 -13.34 7.95
N SER A 310 -1.65 -14.12 9.00
CA SER A 310 -2.31 -13.88 10.30
C SER A 310 -1.94 -12.56 10.98
N GLY A 311 -0.93 -11.85 10.47
CA GLY A 311 -0.59 -10.50 10.90
C GLY A 311 -1.39 -9.39 10.21
N ASP A 312 -1.97 -9.66 9.05
CA ASP A 312 -2.87 -8.70 8.42
C ASP A 312 -4.11 -8.50 9.29
N ILE A 313 -4.39 -7.25 9.68
CA ILE A 313 -5.54 -6.89 10.52
C ILE A 313 -6.88 -7.29 9.88
N ALA A 314 -6.94 -7.39 8.56
CA ALA A 314 -8.11 -7.80 7.81
C ALA A 314 -8.11 -9.30 7.47
N PHE A 315 -7.08 -10.05 7.86
CA PHE A 315 -6.92 -11.47 7.53
C PHE A 315 -8.14 -12.29 7.91
N GLN A 316 -8.65 -12.11 9.14
CA GLN A 316 -9.81 -12.84 9.62
C GLN A 316 -11.08 -12.51 8.83
N ASN A 317 -11.19 -11.28 8.31
CA ASN A 317 -12.32 -10.88 7.47
C ASN A 317 -12.25 -11.60 6.12
N GLY A 318 -11.12 -11.52 5.43
CA GLY A 318 -10.92 -12.19 4.14
C GLY A 318 -11.06 -13.71 4.24
N GLU A 319 -10.49 -14.33 5.27
CA GLU A 319 -10.64 -15.78 5.54
C GLU A 319 -12.10 -16.18 5.73
N ARG A 320 -12.85 -15.42 6.53
CA ARG A 320 -14.26 -15.67 6.80
C ARG A 320 -15.10 -15.51 5.54
N ASP A 321 -14.89 -14.45 4.77
CA ASP A 321 -15.69 -14.16 3.59
C ASP A 321 -15.44 -15.18 2.49
N PHE A 322 -14.17 -15.54 2.25
CA PHE A 322 -13.80 -16.62 1.34
C PHE A 322 -14.49 -17.94 1.73
N LYS A 323 -14.44 -18.31 3.02
CA LYS A 323 -15.11 -19.52 3.53
C LYS A 323 -16.63 -19.49 3.34
N ASN A 324 -17.24 -18.30 3.39
CA ASN A 324 -18.67 -18.12 3.29
C ASN A 324 -19.20 -18.07 1.84
N LEU A 325 -18.33 -18.03 0.82
CA LEU A 325 -18.76 -18.01 -0.58
C LEU A 325 -19.68 -19.20 -0.90
N ALA A 326 -20.73 -18.93 -1.67
CA ALA A 326 -21.62 -19.98 -2.16
C ALA A 326 -20.86 -20.93 -3.11
N ALA A 327 -21.30 -22.19 -3.13
CA ALA A 327 -20.86 -23.14 -4.16
C ALA A 327 -21.17 -22.61 -5.56
N GLY A 328 -20.25 -22.85 -6.49
CA GLY A 328 -20.31 -22.37 -7.86
C GLY A 328 -19.72 -20.97 -8.06
N VAL A 329 -19.24 -20.29 -7.00
CA VAL A 329 -18.54 -19.00 -7.11
C VAL A 329 -17.04 -19.25 -7.32
N PRO A 330 -16.50 -19.03 -8.54
CA PRO A 330 -15.10 -19.28 -8.77
C PRO A 330 -14.25 -18.28 -8.00
N SER A 331 -13.33 -18.79 -7.17
CA SER A 331 -12.50 -17.93 -6.34
C SER A 331 -11.13 -18.52 -6.09
N TRP A 332 -10.18 -17.62 -5.89
CA TRP A 332 -8.82 -17.93 -5.50
C TRP A 332 -8.44 -17.05 -4.32
N LYS A 333 -7.90 -17.66 -3.27
CA LYS A 333 -7.33 -16.97 -2.11
C LYS A 333 -5.87 -17.35 -1.98
N GLY A 334 -5.00 -16.36 -2.08
CA GLY A 334 -3.59 -16.48 -1.78
C GLY A 334 -3.27 -15.79 -0.48
N ASN A 335 -2.48 -16.45 0.36
CA ASN A 335 -2.03 -15.94 1.63
C ASN A 335 -0.50 -16.00 1.74
N ILE A 336 0.13 -14.90 2.14
CA ILE A 336 1.57 -14.84 2.48
C ILE A 336 1.78 -13.95 3.71
N PRO A 337 2.67 -14.29 4.66
CA PRO A 337 2.82 -13.57 5.92
C PRO A 337 3.65 -12.28 5.76
N VAL A 338 3.03 -11.25 5.17
CA VAL A 338 3.64 -9.95 4.83
C VAL A 338 2.85 -8.77 5.38
N GLY A 339 1.82 -9.01 6.17
CA GLY A 339 1.08 -7.95 6.84
C GLY A 339 0.02 -7.27 6.03
N HIS A 340 -0.61 -6.28 6.67
CA HIS A 340 -1.75 -5.59 6.11
C HIS A 340 -1.37 -4.89 4.82
N GLY A 341 -0.33 -4.07 4.82
CA GLY A 341 0.20 -3.39 3.62
C GLY A 341 0.67 -4.35 2.52
N GLY A 342 0.91 -5.60 2.88
CA GLY A 342 1.31 -6.66 1.96
C GLY A 342 2.60 -6.31 1.23
N THR A 343 2.58 -6.43 -0.10
CA THR A 343 3.72 -6.04 -0.95
C THR A 343 3.39 -4.87 -1.87
N LEU A 344 2.32 -4.12 -1.61
CA LEU A 344 1.82 -3.10 -2.54
C LEU A 344 2.78 -1.92 -2.70
N GLY A 345 3.63 -1.67 -1.70
CA GLY A 345 4.69 -0.66 -1.75
C GLY A 345 5.93 -1.07 -2.58
N ASP A 346 6.05 -2.34 -2.96
CA ASP A 346 7.16 -2.82 -3.77
C ASP A 346 7.04 -2.34 -5.22
N ALA A 347 8.13 -2.48 -5.98
CA ALA A 347 8.12 -2.26 -7.42
C ALA A 347 6.96 -3.01 -8.09
N ASP A 348 6.19 -2.29 -8.92
CA ASP A 348 5.04 -2.80 -9.65
C ASP A 348 3.92 -3.42 -8.77
N GLY A 349 3.89 -3.09 -7.47
CA GLY A 349 2.96 -3.64 -6.48
C GLY A 349 3.36 -5.01 -5.91
N GLY A 350 4.57 -5.48 -6.22
CA GLY A 350 5.14 -6.71 -5.70
C GLY A 350 4.34 -7.97 -6.03
N ARG A 351 4.36 -8.94 -5.11
CA ARG A 351 3.66 -10.22 -5.24
C ARG A 351 2.14 -10.08 -5.24
N PHE A 352 1.60 -9.11 -4.51
CA PHE A 352 0.17 -8.78 -4.51
C PHE A 352 -0.25 -8.24 -5.88
N GLY A 353 0.49 -7.24 -6.37
CA GLY A 353 0.29 -6.66 -7.70
C GLY A 353 0.36 -7.69 -8.81
N LYS A 354 1.32 -8.62 -8.74
CA LYS A 354 1.43 -9.74 -9.67
C LYS A 354 0.19 -10.64 -9.66
N ALA A 355 -0.38 -10.96 -8.49
CA ALA A 355 -1.61 -11.74 -8.41
C ALA A 355 -2.81 -10.99 -9.03
N ILE A 356 -2.97 -9.70 -8.70
CA ILE A 356 -4.04 -8.85 -9.25
C ILE A 356 -3.93 -8.78 -10.78
N LEU A 357 -2.74 -8.46 -11.31
CA LEU A 357 -2.49 -8.35 -12.74
C LEU A 357 -2.75 -9.69 -13.47
N ASN A 358 -2.28 -10.82 -12.94
CA ASN A 358 -2.54 -12.11 -13.55
C ASN A 358 -4.04 -12.45 -13.55
N TRP A 359 -4.78 -12.07 -12.52
CA TRP A 359 -6.23 -12.29 -12.47
C TRP A 359 -6.92 -11.55 -13.59
N MET A 360 -6.58 -10.27 -13.78
CA MET A 360 -7.12 -9.45 -14.86
C MET A 360 -6.70 -9.95 -16.25
N LEU A 361 -5.42 -10.30 -16.44
CA LEU A 361 -4.93 -10.84 -17.70
C LEU A 361 -5.63 -12.13 -18.10
N TRP A 362 -5.88 -13.01 -17.13
CA TRP A 362 -6.62 -14.24 -17.37
C TRP A 362 -8.10 -13.95 -17.66
N THR A 363 -8.79 -13.27 -16.75
CA THR A 363 -10.25 -13.15 -16.78
C THR A 363 -10.74 -12.20 -17.88
N MET A 364 -10.02 -11.11 -18.17
CA MET A 364 -10.47 -10.08 -19.11
C MET A 364 -9.81 -10.18 -20.49
N LYS A 365 -8.60 -10.76 -20.56
CA LYS A 365 -7.80 -10.86 -21.79
C LYS A 365 -7.55 -12.31 -22.24
N GLY A 366 -8.09 -13.30 -21.52
CA GLY A 366 -7.97 -14.71 -21.87
C GLY A 366 -6.54 -15.25 -21.87
N ASN A 367 -5.63 -14.61 -21.13
CA ASN A 367 -4.21 -14.97 -21.14
C ASN A 367 -3.98 -16.32 -20.42
N ALA A 368 -3.55 -17.34 -21.18
CA ALA A 368 -3.37 -18.70 -20.66
C ALA A 368 -2.19 -18.84 -19.70
N GLN A 369 -1.12 -18.06 -19.88
CA GLN A 369 0.01 -18.03 -18.95
C GLN A 369 -0.43 -17.45 -17.60
N ALA A 370 -1.23 -16.38 -17.63
CA ALA A 370 -1.80 -15.79 -16.43
C ALA A 370 -2.79 -16.71 -15.73
N ALA A 371 -3.56 -17.51 -16.48
CA ALA A 371 -4.40 -18.57 -15.89
C ALA A 371 -3.55 -19.62 -15.13
N SER A 372 -2.41 -20.01 -15.72
CA SER A 372 -1.49 -21.01 -15.14
C SER A 372 -0.82 -20.52 -13.86
N TYR A 373 -0.75 -19.19 -13.65
CA TYR A 373 -0.29 -18.61 -12.39
C TYR A 373 -1.12 -19.11 -11.19
N PHE A 374 -2.44 -19.19 -11.35
CA PHE A 374 -3.34 -19.56 -10.25
C PHE A 374 -3.39 -21.05 -9.92
N THR A 375 -2.84 -21.90 -10.79
CA THR A 375 -2.75 -23.35 -10.56
C THR A 375 -1.37 -23.79 -10.07
N SER A 376 -0.30 -23.14 -10.52
CA SER A 376 1.07 -23.54 -10.17
C SER A 376 2.04 -22.37 -10.03
N GLY A 377 1.91 -21.31 -10.85
CA GLY A 377 2.88 -20.21 -10.84
C GLY A 377 2.98 -19.45 -9.50
N TYR A 378 1.90 -19.40 -8.72
CA TYR A 378 1.87 -18.75 -7.40
C TYR A 378 2.89 -19.33 -6.41
N GLN A 379 3.31 -20.59 -6.61
CA GLN A 379 4.25 -21.27 -5.71
C GLN A 379 5.60 -20.57 -5.68
N ALA A 380 6.02 -19.99 -6.81
CA ALA A 380 7.26 -19.23 -6.91
C ALA A 380 7.24 -17.95 -6.05
N ASP A 381 6.05 -17.43 -5.75
CA ASP A 381 5.87 -16.23 -4.92
C ASP A 381 5.58 -16.57 -3.44
N GLY A 382 5.54 -17.86 -3.11
CA GLY A 382 5.39 -18.37 -1.75
C GLY A 382 3.95 -18.37 -1.21
N TYR A 383 2.94 -18.21 -2.08
CA TYR A 383 1.54 -18.20 -1.65
C TYR A 383 1.08 -19.55 -1.11
N GLN A 384 0.42 -19.51 0.05
CA GLN A 384 -0.48 -20.57 0.50
C GLN A 384 -1.85 -20.33 -0.13
N VAL A 385 -2.37 -21.31 -0.86
CA VAL A 385 -3.54 -21.11 -1.72
C VAL A 385 -4.69 -22.01 -1.32
N GLN A 386 -5.90 -21.43 -1.36
CA GLN A 386 -7.17 -22.15 -1.37
C GLN A 386 -8.03 -21.64 -2.51
N THR A 387 -8.88 -22.51 -3.07
CA THR A 387 -9.75 -22.18 -4.20
C THR A 387 -11.13 -22.78 -4.02
N HIS A 388 -12.18 -22.08 -4.46
CA HIS A 388 -13.49 -22.68 -4.69
C HIS A 388 -13.81 -22.64 -6.18
N ASP A 389 -14.22 -23.77 -6.75
CA ASP A 389 -14.76 -23.87 -8.11
C ASP A 389 -13.97 -23.11 -9.20
N LEU A 390 -12.65 -22.97 -9.02
CA LEU A 390 -11.82 -22.15 -9.91
C LEU A 390 -11.77 -22.73 -11.33
N ASN A 391 -11.96 -24.03 -11.46
CA ASN A 391 -12.12 -24.73 -12.73
C ASN A 391 -13.38 -24.31 -13.52
N LEU A 392 -14.36 -23.68 -12.87
CA LEU A 392 -15.54 -23.11 -13.53
C LEU A 392 -15.28 -21.71 -14.08
N LEU A 393 -14.19 -21.04 -13.68
CA LEU A 393 -13.87 -19.69 -14.13
C LEU A 393 -13.49 -19.70 -15.60
N LYS A 394 -14.25 -18.93 -16.40
CA LYS A 394 -13.97 -18.67 -17.80
C LYS A 394 -13.65 -17.19 -17.97
N PRO A 395 -12.72 -16.84 -18.88
CA PRO A 395 -12.56 -15.46 -19.30
C PRO A 395 -13.89 -14.92 -19.86
N PHE A 396 -14.16 -13.65 -19.59
CA PHE A 396 -15.33 -12.91 -20.07
C PHE A 396 -14.90 -11.83 -21.06
#